data_AF-A0A2D6W1H5-F1
#
_entry.id   AF-A0A2D6W1H5-F1
#
_cell.length_a   1.000
_cell.length_b   1.000
_cell.length_c   1.000
_cell.angle_alpha   90.00
_cell.angle_beta   90.00
_cell.angle_gamma   90.00
#
_symmetry.space_group_name_H-M   'P 1'
#
loop_
_entity.id
_entity.type
_entity.pdbx_description
1 polymer ?
#
loop_
_entity_poly.entity_id
_entity_poly.type
_entity_poly.pdbx_seq_one_letter_code
_entity_poly.pdbx_strand_id
1 'polypeptide(L)'
;NAANALLKTLEEPLPDVTLLLLQESGRPVLPTIRSRCQALTIPLPDAEDAGRWLSARVSELEESTRPSPDTLAKSLMLAGNAPRLALEYATGEFLAQRDEAFEAFRQFMKGQMTVGDAARRFKTLGLDDTLWLFESWAADLARCSAGGEVQDPEAADMLGYLARSNPPWRAHQLLERVRESRSAGVYNASPELEATQLLLAWRELMPRKRQTT
;
A
#
# COMPACT_ATOMS: atom_id res chain seq x y z
N ASN A 1 -2.85 28.81 -11.39
CA ASN A 1 -1.84 29.90 -11.26
C ASN A 1 -0.48 29.44 -10.76
N ALA A 2 -0.35 28.47 -9.85
CA ALA A 2 0.96 28.01 -9.33
C ALA A 2 1.88 27.35 -10.38
N ALA A 3 1.36 26.47 -11.25
CA ALA A 3 2.17 25.76 -12.25
C ALA A 3 2.85 26.70 -13.27
N ASN A 4 2.17 27.77 -13.70
CA ASN A 4 2.72 28.72 -14.68
C ASN A 4 3.81 29.61 -14.06
N ALA A 5 3.73 29.93 -12.77
CA ALA A 5 4.76 30.68 -12.07
C ALA A 5 6.04 29.82 -11.88
N LEU A 6 5.86 28.53 -11.56
CA LEU A 6 6.97 27.58 -11.48
C LEU A 6 7.67 27.42 -12.84
N LEU A 7 6.91 27.31 -13.93
CA LEU A 7 7.49 27.20 -15.28
C LEU A 7 8.38 28.37 -15.65
N LYS A 8 7.97 29.61 -15.35
CA LYS A 8 8.81 30.79 -15.59
C LYS A 8 10.12 30.73 -14.80
N THR A 9 10.06 30.27 -13.55
CA THR A 9 11.25 30.13 -12.69
C THR A 9 12.17 29.01 -13.17
N LEU A 10 11.62 27.96 -13.79
CA LEU A 10 12.41 26.88 -14.39
C LEU A 10 13.04 27.28 -15.73
N GLU A 11 12.41 28.17 -16.50
CA GLU A 11 12.93 28.69 -17.76
C GLU A 11 14.04 29.73 -17.55
N GLU A 12 13.88 30.60 -16.56
CA GLU A 12 14.81 31.67 -16.23
C GLU A 12 15.13 31.61 -14.72
N PRO A 13 15.96 30.64 -14.28
CA PRO A 13 16.33 30.55 -12.88
C PRO A 13 17.19 31.75 -12.47
N LEU A 14 16.97 32.23 -11.25
CA LEU A 14 17.83 33.26 -10.66
C LEU A 14 19.27 32.75 -10.52
N PRO A 15 20.28 33.62 -10.63
CA PRO A 15 21.66 33.26 -10.32
C PRO A 15 21.75 32.65 -8.91
N ASP A 16 22.59 31.64 -8.75
CA ASP A 16 22.86 30.96 -7.47
C ASP A 16 21.65 30.28 -6.81
N VAL A 17 20.61 29.93 -7.58
CA VAL A 17 19.45 29.15 -7.09
C VAL A 17 19.46 27.75 -7.67
N THR A 18 19.32 26.74 -6.79
CA THR A 18 19.06 25.35 -7.19
C THR A 18 17.65 24.95 -6.76
N LEU A 19 16.86 24.46 -7.72
CA LEU A 19 15.51 23.95 -7.46
C LEU A 19 15.55 22.43 -7.35
N LEU A 20 15.07 21.90 -6.23
CA LEU A 20 14.87 20.47 -6.02
C LEU A 20 13.37 20.16 -6.06
N LEU A 21 12.96 19.37 -7.05
CA LEU A 21 11.57 18.95 -7.21
C LEU A 21 11.44 17.47 -6.85
N LEU A 22 10.55 17.17 -5.91
CA LEU A 22 10.21 15.80 -5.55
C LEU A 22 8.93 15.40 -6.29
N GLN A 23 9.00 14.27 -7.00
CA GLN A 23 7.84 13.66 -7.61
C GLN A 23 7.43 12.43 -6.79
N GLU A 24 6.17 12.39 -6.39
CA GLU A 24 5.53 11.20 -5.86
C GLU A 24 5.22 10.20 -6.98
N SER A 25 5.55 8.92 -6.78
CA SER A 25 5.29 7.84 -7.72
C SER A 25 3.83 7.79 -8.18
N GLY A 26 3.59 7.53 -9.47
CA GLY A 26 2.24 7.38 -10.03
C GLY A 26 1.51 8.69 -10.38
N ARG A 27 2.01 9.87 -9.96
CA ARG A 27 1.49 11.16 -10.42
C ARG A 27 2.32 11.69 -11.61
N PRO A 28 1.73 11.83 -12.81
CA PRO A 28 2.48 12.30 -13.97
C PRO A 28 2.88 13.77 -13.79
N VAL A 29 4.18 14.05 -13.98
CA VAL A 29 4.69 15.42 -14.09
C VAL A 29 4.37 15.97 -15.48
N LEU A 30 3.99 17.24 -15.55
CA LEU A 30 3.77 17.90 -16.84
C LEU A 30 5.03 17.81 -17.71
N PRO A 31 4.90 17.45 -19.00
CA PRO A 31 6.04 17.36 -19.92
C PRO A 31 6.88 18.64 -19.97
N THR A 32 6.25 19.80 -19.81
CA THR A 32 6.91 21.11 -19.79
C THR A 32 7.86 21.27 -18.61
N ILE A 33 7.49 20.82 -17.41
CA ILE A 33 8.37 20.79 -16.22
C ILE A 33 9.51 19.78 -16.46
N ARG A 34 9.17 18.56 -16.89
CA ARG A 34 10.16 17.48 -17.08
C ARG A 34 11.26 17.85 -18.07
N SER A 35 10.92 18.53 -19.16
CA SER A 35 11.90 18.97 -20.17
C SER A 35 12.91 20.01 -19.68
N ARG A 36 12.62 20.69 -18.56
CA ARG A 36 13.43 21.77 -17.98
C ARG A 36 14.14 21.34 -16.69
N CYS A 37 14.07 20.06 -16.33
CA CYS A 37 14.67 19.51 -15.11
C CYS A 37 15.57 18.33 -15.45
N GLN A 38 16.66 18.16 -14.70
CA GLN A 38 17.41 16.91 -14.70
C GLN A 38 16.66 15.88 -13.85
N ALA A 39 16.24 14.77 -14.46
CA ALA A 39 15.60 13.68 -13.73
C ALA A 39 16.67 12.81 -13.06
N LEU A 40 16.58 12.68 -11.73
CA LEU A 40 17.36 11.74 -10.94
C LEU A 40 16.42 10.72 -10.30
N THR A 41 16.58 9.45 -10.66
CA THR A 41 15.85 8.35 -10.01
C THR A 41 16.58 7.94 -8.75
N ILE A 42 15.88 7.92 -7.63
CA ILE A 42 16.38 7.40 -6.35
C ILE A 42 15.84 5.97 -6.23
N PRO A 43 16.66 4.93 -6.50
CA PRO A 43 16.21 3.56 -6.35
C PRO A 43 16.03 3.22 -4.87
N LEU A 44 15.16 2.24 -4.61
CA LEU A 44 15.13 1.59 -3.30
C LEU A 44 16.41 0.75 -3.13
N PRO A 45 17.00 0.72 -1.92
CA PRO A 45 18.08 -0.22 -1.62
C PRO A 45 17.59 -1.65 -1.75
N ASP A 46 18.53 -2.59 -1.96
CA ASP A 46 18.19 -4.01 -1.86
C ASP A 46 17.87 -4.40 -0.40
N ALA A 47 17.33 -5.61 -0.23
CA ALA A 47 16.89 -6.09 1.08
C ALA A 47 18.04 -6.20 2.09
N GLU A 48 19.27 -6.47 1.64
CA GLU A 48 20.42 -6.62 2.51
C GLU A 48 20.86 -5.24 3.04
N ASP A 49 21.05 -4.27 2.16
CA ASP A 49 21.41 -2.90 2.52
C ASP A 49 20.35 -2.24 3.39
N ALA A 50 19.07 -2.41 3.03
CA ALA A 50 17.96 -1.88 3.79
C ALA A 50 17.86 -2.51 5.19
N GLY A 51 18.04 -3.83 5.28
CA GLY A 51 18.06 -4.58 6.53
C GLY A 51 19.21 -4.15 7.43
N ARG A 52 20.43 -4.02 6.88
CA ARG A 52 21.60 -3.55 7.63
C ARG A 52 21.39 -2.15 8.20
N TRP A 53 20.86 -1.23 7.40
CA TRP A 53 20.53 0.13 7.86
C TRP A 53 19.49 0.10 8.99
N LEU A 54 18.42 -0.69 8.81
CA LEU A 54 17.34 -0.80 9.78
C LEU A 54 17.84 -1.35 11.12
N SER A 55 18.62 -2.43 11.10
CA SER A 55 19.23 -3.02 12.31
C SER A 55 20.16 -2.03 13.02
N ALA A 56 20.95 -1.26 12.28
CA ALA A 56 21.82 -0.24 12.87
C ALA A 56 21.01 0.84 13.60
N ARG A 57 19.92 1.33 13.01
CA ARG A 57 19.05 2.33 13.64
C ARG A 57 18.32 1.80 14.86
N VAL A 58 17.85 0.57 14.80
CA VAL A 58 17.14 -0.08 15.91
C VAL A 58 18.07 -0.37 17.09
N SER A 59 19.37 -0.55 16.83
CA SER A 59 20.38 -0.72 17.87
C SER A 59 20.62 0.56 18.68
N GLU A 60 20.31 1.73 18.12
CA GLU A 60 20.38 3.03 18.82
C GLU A 60 19.19 3.25 19.79
N LEU A 61 18.15 2.42 19.71
CA LEU A 61 16.97 2.50 20.58
C LEU A 61 17.20 1.85 21.95
N GLU A 62 16.41 2.27 22.93
CA GLU A 62 16.38 1.65 24.26
C GLU A 62 16.00 0.16 24.16
N GLU A 63 16.67 -0.69 24.93
CA GLU A 63 16.46 -2.14 24.89
C GLU A 63 14.99 -2.54 25.12
N SER A 64 14.28 -1.80 25.98
CA SER A 64 12.87 -2.03 26.31
C SER A 64 11.90 -1.75 25.16
N THR A 65 12.29 -0.91 24.20
CA THR A 65 11.45 -0.50 23.07
C THR A 65 11.95 -1.08 21.75
N ARG A 66 13.03 -1.87 21.77
CA ARG A 66 13.63 -2.45 20.58
C ARG A 66 12.69 -3.49 19.95
N PRO A 67 12.29 -3.33 18.67
CA PRO A 67 11.48 -4.32 17.97
C PRO A 67 12.22 -5.65 17.80
N SER A 68 11.46 -6.75 17.77
CA SER A 68 12.02 -8.08 17.55
C SER A 68 12.55 -8.25 16.11
N PRO A 69 13.48 -9.19 15.84
CA PRO A 69 13.95 -9.47 14.48
C PRO A 69 12.82 -9.80 13.49
N ASP A 70 11.81 -10.54 13.92
CA ASP A 70 10.65 -10.89 13.10
C ASP A 70 9.81 -9.64 12.75
N THR A 71 9.66 -8.72 13.71
CA THR A 71 9.01 -7.42 13.49
C THR A 71 9.78 -6.60 12.45
N LEU A 72 11.12 -6.58 12.51
CA LEU A 72 11.94 -5.85 11.54
C LEU A 72 11.82 -6.45 10.13
N ALA A 73 11.88 -7.77 10.02
CA ALA A 73 11.71 -8.46 8.74
C ALA A 73 10.33 -8.19 8.12
N LYS A 74 9.26 -8.29 8.93
CA LYS A 74 7.89 -7.98 8.50
C LYS A 74 7.76 -6.52 8.08
N SER A 75 8.30 -5.58 8.86
CA SER A 75 8.29 -4.16 8.52
C SER A 75 9.03 -3.85 7.21
N LEU A 76 10.19 -4.48 6.99
CA LEU A 76 10.98 -4.25 5.78
C LEU A 76 10.28 -4.77 4.52
N MET A 77 9.68 -5.96 4.62
CA MET A 77 8.85 -6.54 3.57
C MET A 77 7.66 -5.64 3.23
N LEU A 78 6.89 -5.20 4.24
CA LEU A 78 5.74 -4.32 4.05
C LEU A 78 6.15 -2.94 3.52
N ALA A 79 7.31 -2.43 3.91
CA ALA A 79 7.83 -1.17 3.38
C ALA A 79 8.43 -1.29 1.98
N GLY A 80 8.42 -2.47 1.35
CA GLY A 80 9.02 -2.70 0.03
C GLY A 80 10.50 -2.33 -0.02
N ASN A 81 11.26 -2.69 1.03
CA ASN A 81 12.66 -2.32 1.24
C ASN A 81 12.94 -0.82 1.45
N ALA A 82 11.94 0.02 1.70
CA ALA A 82 12.17 1.41 2.11
C ALA A 82 12.57 1.47 3.60
N PRO A 83 13.86 1.65 3.95
CA PRO A 83 14.34 1.34 5.29
C PRO A 83 13.84 2.34 6.35
N ARG A 84 13.65 3.61 5.99
CA ARG A 84 13.07 4.63 6.88
C ARG A 84 11.60 4.31 7.22
N LEU A 85 10.83 3.88 6.23
CA LEU A 85 9.43 3.50 6.41
C LEU A 85 9.32 2.20 7.22
N ALA A 86 10.22 1.24 6.98
CA ALA A 86 10.30 0.02 7.76
C ALA A 86 10.58 0.32 9.25
N LEU A 87 11.44 1.30 9.55
CA LEU A 87 11.68 1.75 10.92
C LEU A 87 10.39 2.32 11.54
N GLU A 88 9.69 3.18 10.81
CA GLU A 88 8.41 3.77 11.23
C GLU A 88 7.36 2.69 11.52
N TYR A 89 7.26 1.66 10.68
CA TYR A 89 6.39 0.51 10.91
C TYR A 89 6.80 -0.32 12.11
N ALA A 90 8.10 -0.55 12.30
CA ALA A 90 8.61 -1.38 13.39
C ALA A 90 8.47 -0.72 14.77
N THR A 91 8.53 0.61 14.83
CA THR A 91 8.46 1.37 16.11
C THR A 91 7.09 2.02 16.34
N GLY A 92 6.18 1.94 15.38
CA GLY A 92 4.85 2.55 15.45
C GLY A 92 3.71 1.54 15.59
N GLU A 93 2.49 2.03 15.43
CA GLU A 93 1.26 1.24 15.58
C GLU A 93 0.82 0.54 14.28
N PHE A 94 1.49 0.82 13.15
CA PHE A 94 1.08 0.36 11.83
C PHE A 94 0.91 -1.17 11.78
N LEU A 95 1.88 -1.93 12.30
CA LEU A 95 1.80 -3.39 12.27
C LEU A 95 0.60 -3.94 13.05
N ALA A 96 0.35 -3.40 14.25
CA ALA A 96 -0.80 -3.81 15.06
C ALA A 96 -2.12 -3.47 14.37
N GLN A 97 -2.24 -2.26 13.83
CA GLN A 97 -3.43 -1.82 13.09
C GLN A 97 -3.65 -2.62 11.80
N ARG A 98 -2.58 -2.94 11.06
CA ARG A 98 -2.62 -3.80 9.88
C ARG A 98 -3.08 -5.20 10.24
N ASP A 99 -2.58 -5.77 11.34
CA ASP A 99 -2.95 -7.11 11.78
C ASP A 99 -4.42 -7.16 12.22
N GLU A 100 -4.91 -6.13 12.90
CA GLU A 100 -6.34 -5.98 13.20
C GLU A 100 -7.20 -5.85 11.93
N ALA A 101 -6.77 -5.03 10.97
CA ALA A 101 -7.48 -4.82 9.71
C ALA A 101 -7.52 -6.12 8.87
N PHE A 102 -6.39 -6.83 8.81
CA PHE A 102 -6.31 -8.13 8.15
C PHE A 102 -7.21 -9.15 8.82
N GLU A 103 -7.24 -9.22 10.16
CA GLU A 103 -8.13 -10.13 10.86
C GLU A 103 -9.61 -9.82 10.60
N ALA A 104 -9.98 -8.54 10.67
CA ALA A 104 -11.32 -8.10 10.34
C ALA A 104 -11.70 -8.44 8.90
N PHE A 105 -10.77 -8.29 7.96
CA PHE A 105 -10.96 -8.71 6.58
C PHE A 105 -11.24 -10.21 6.47
N ARG A 106 -10.44 -11.07 7.11
CA ARG A 106 -10.66 -12.52 7.12
C ARG A 106 -12.03 -12.90 7.68
N GLN A 107 -12.42 -12.31 8.81
CA GLN A 107 -13.72 -12.58 9.45
C GLN A 107 -14.89 -12.12 8.57
N PHE A 108 -14.75 -10.95 7.95
CA PHE A 108 -15.74 -10.42 7.02
C PHE A 108 -15.90 -11.32 5.78
N MET A 109 -14.79 -11.78 5.19
CA MET A 109 -14.80 -12.71 4.06
C MET A 109 -15.48 -14.05 4.40
N LYS A 110 -15.33 -14.51 5.65
CA LYS A 110 -16.02 -15.71 6.17
C LYS A 110 -17.50 -15.47 6.54
N GLY A 111 -17.99 -14.23 6.43
CA GLY A 111 -19.35 -13.85 6.84
C GLY A 111 -19.56 -13.80 8.35
N GLN A 112 -18.47 -13.71 9.13
CA GLN A 112 -18.47 -13.67 10.60
C GLN A 112 -18.44 -12.23 11.16
N MET A 113 -18.25 -11.23 10.30
CA MET A 113 -18.23 -9.82 10.65
C MET A 113 -19.08 -9.01 9.67
N THR A 114 -19.71 -7.94 10.16
CA THR A 114 -20.43 -6.99 9.30
C THR A 114 -19.44 -6.14 8.48
N VAL A 115 -19.90 -5.58 7.36
CA VAL A 115 -19.02 -4.69 6.55
C VAL A 115 -18.61 -3.43 7.31
N GLY A 116 -19.51 -2.88 8.13
CA GLY A 116 -19.23 -1.66 8.89
C GLY A 116 -18.18 -1.87 9.98
N ASP A 117 -18.25 -2.99 10.71
CA ASP A 117 -17.25 -3.30 11.73
C ASP A 117 -15.86 -3.56 11.12
N ALA A 118 -15.83 -4.22 9.96
CA ALA A 118 -14.58 -4.41 9.22
C ALA A 118 -14.03 -3.08 8.71
N ALA A 119 -14.86 -2.25 8.08
CA ALA A 119 -14.46 -0.94 7.54
C ALA A 119 -13.89 0.01 8.61
N ARG A 120 -14.36 -0.07 9.86
CA ARG A 120 -13.79 0.72 10.96
C ARG A 120 -12.31 0.41 11.24
N ARG A 121 -11.86 -0.84 11.10
CA ARG A 121 -10.44 -1.17 11.30
C ARG A 121 -9.54 -0.53 10.24
N PHE A 122 -10.00 -0.55 9.00
CA PHE A 122 -9.34 0.15 7.89
C PHE A 122 -9.38 1.67 8.06
N LYS A 123 -10.48 2.24 8.57
CA LYS A 123 -10.55 3.66 8.91
C LYS A 123 -9.48 4.07 9.94
N THR A 124 -9.28 3.26 10.98
CA THR A 124 -8.24 3.51 11.99
C THR A 124 -6.85 3.48 11.39
N LEU A 125 -6.58 2.53 10.49
CA LEU A 125 -5.31 2.43 9.77
C LEU A 125 -5.05 3.67 8.88
N GLY A 126 -6.10 4.28 8.34
CA GLY A 126 -6.01 5.44 7.46
C GLY A 126 -6.16 5.07 5.99
N LEU A 127 -6.52 6.06 5.17
CA LEU A 127 -6.90 5.84 3.77
C LEU A 127 -5.73 5.34 2.92
N ASP A 128 -4.56 5.98 3.01
CA ASP A 128 -3.42 5.65 2.15
C ASP A 128 -2.92 4.22 2.40
N ASP A 129 -2.77 3.85 3.67
CA ASP A 129 -2.38 2.50 4.10
C ASP A 129 -3.46 1.46 3.77
N THR A 130 -4.74 1.80 3.91
CA THR A 130 -5.86 0.94 3.48
C THR A 130 -5.81 0.65 1.98
N LEU A 131 -5.65 1.69 1.15
CA LEU A 131 -5.56 1.52 -0.30
C LEU A 131 -4.30 0.74 -0.67
N TRP A 132 -3.19 0.99 0.02
CA TRP A 132 -1.95 0.24 -0.18
C TRP A 132 -2.10 -1.25 0.17
N LEU A 133 -2.76 -1.60 1.27
CA LEU A 133 -3.03 -3.00 1.62
C LEU A 133 -3.91 -3.69 0.58
N PHE A 134 -5.01 -3.05 0.17
CA PHE A 134 -5.90 -3.65 -0.84
C PHE A 134 -5.22 -3.78 -2.20
N GLU A 135 -4.39 -2.81 -2.59
CA GLU A 135 -3.56 -2.89 -3.81
C GLU A 135 -2.58 -4.06 -3.73
N SER A 136 -1.88 -4.20 -2.60
CA SER A 136 -0.90 -5.26 -2.38
C SER A 136 -1.56 -6.64 -2.44
N TRP A 137 -2.67 -6.85 -1.73
CA TRP A 137 -3.40 -8.12 -1.78
C TRP A 137 -4.01 -8.41 -3.17
N ALA A 138 -4.47 -7.40 -3.90
CA ALA A 138 -4.99 -7.59 -5.25
C ALA A 138 -3.87 -7.92 -6.26
N ALA A 139 -2.69 -7.33 -6.10
CA ALA A 139 -1.50 -7.68 -6.88
C ALA A 139 -1.00 -9.10 -6.56
N ASP A 140 -1.00 -9.47 -5.28
CA ASP A 140 -0.69 -10.83 -4.82
C ASP A 140 -1.69 -11.85 -5.35
N LEU A 141 -2.98 -11.52 -5.36
CA LEU A 141 -4.02 -12.34 -5.97
C LEU A 141 -3.75 -12.55 -7.48
N ALA A 142 -3.41 -11.48 -8.20
CA ALA A 142 -3.07 -11.56 -9.63
C ALA A 142 -1.83 -12.43 -9.88
N ARG A 143 -0.79 -12.31 -9.04
CA ARG A 143 0.41 -13.17 -9.09
C ARG A 143 0.06 -14.62 -8.84
N CYS A 144 -0.71 -14.92 -7.80
CA CYS A 144 -1.23 -16.26 -7.52
C CYS A 144 -2.03 -16.85 -8.68
N SER A 145 -2.92 -16.06 -9.29
CA SER A 145 -3.70 -16.47 -10.46
C SER A 145 -2.84 -16.82 -11.67
N ALA A 146 -1.61 -16.31 -11.76
CA ALA A 146 -0.63 -16.63 -12.78
C ALA A 146 0.38 -17.73 -12.36
N GLY A 147 0.23 -18.33 -11.17
CA GLY A 147 1.12 -19.35 -10.64
C GLY A 147 2.38 -18.83 -9.95
N GLY A 148 2.45 -17.52 -9.67
CA GLY A 148 3.52 -16.90 -8.88
C GLY A 148 3.28 -16.94 -7.38
N GLU A 149 4.28 -16.52 -6.61
CA GLU A 149 4.25 -16.48 -5.15
C GLU A 149 3.65 -15.16 -4.61
N VAL A 150 2.99 -15.28 -3.46
CA VAL A 150 2.44 -14.16 -2.67
C VAL A 150 3.58 -13.50 -1.90
N GLN A 151 3.58 -12.17 -1.84
CA GLN A 151 4.61 -11.43 -1.11
C GLN A 151 4.30 -11.39 0.39
N ASP A 152 3.02 -11.23 0.76
CA ASP A 152 2.56 -11.28 2.14
C ASP A 152 2.19 -12.73 2.56
N PRO A 153 3.06 -13.43 3.33
CA PRO A 153 2.84 -14.85 3.64
C PRO A 153 1.57 -15.09 4.47
N GLU A 154 1.16 -14.10 5.28
CA GLU A 154 -0.05 -14.22 6.11
C GLU A 154 -1.33 -14.24 5.26
N ALA A 155 -1.30 -13.59 4.10
CA ALA A 155 -2.40 -13.57 3.14
C ALA A 155 -2.39 -14.76 2.18
N ALA A 156 -1.29 -15.53 2.11
CA ALA A 156 -1.05 -16.52 1.07
C ALA A 156 -2.16 -17.59 0.95
N ASP A 157 -2.58 -18.19 2.07
CA ASP A 157 -3.62 -19.23 2.06
C ASP A 157 -4.96 -18.72 1.54
N MET A 158 -5.37 -17.54 2.03
CA MET A 158 -6.63 -16.90 1.64
C MET A 158 -6.59 -16.51 0.16
N LEU A 159 -5.52 -15.84 -0.29
CA LEU A 159 -5.37 -15.41 -1.67
C LEU A 159 -5.25 -16.60 -2.62
N GLY A 160 -4.53 -17.66 -2.22
CA GLY A 160 -4.44 -18.89 -2.98
C GLY A 160 -5.80 -19.59 -3.14
N TYR A 161 -6.62 -19.61 -2.09
CA TYR A 161 -8.01 -20.11 -2.17
C TYR A 161 -8.86 -19.28 -3.15
N LEU A 162 -8.79 -17.95 -3.06
CA LEU A 162 -9.53 -17.05 -3.94
C LEU A 162 -9.08 -17.18 -5.40
N ALA A 163 -7.77 -17.29 -5.65
CA ALA A 163 -7.18 -17.46 -6.98
C ALA A 163 -7.65 -18.75 -7.66
N ARG A 164 -7.76 -19.86 -6.92
CA ARG A 164 -8.29 -21.13 -7.45
C ARG A 164 -9.78 -21.08 -7.78
N SER A 165 -10.52 -20.19 -7.11
CA SER A 165 -11.98 -20.11 -7.22
C SER A 165 -12.47 -18.98 -8.14
N ASN A 166 -11.57 -18.18 -8.69
CA ASN A 166 -11.90 -17.00 -9.50
C ASN A 166 -11.01 -16.90 -10.75
N PRO A 167 -11.54 -16.39 -11.87
CA PRO A 167 -10.72 -16.10 -13.04
C PRO A 167 -9.75 -14.93 -12.78
N PRO A 168 -8.56 -14.91 -13.43
CA PRO A 168 -7.51 -13.90 -13.17
C PRO A 168 -7.95 -12.44 -13.37
N TRP A 169 -8.87 -12.16 -14.30
CA TRP A 169 -9.33 -10.79 -14.59
C TRP A 169 -10.02 -10.12 -13.39
N ARG A 170 -10.57 -10.89 -12.44
CA ARG A 170 -11.17 -10.33 -11.22
C ARG A 170 -10.14 -9.68 -10.30
N ALA A 171 -8.90 -10.18 -10.28
CA ALA A 171 -7.81 -9.54 -9.54
C ALA A 171 -7.46 -8.18 -10.16
N HIS A 172 -7.41 -8.09 -11.49
CA HIS A 172 -7.22 -6.83 -12.20
C HIS A 172 -8.37 -5.85 -11.95
N GLN A 173 -9.62 -6.32 -11.89
CA GLN A 173 -10.75 -5.46 -11.55
C GLN A 173 -10.63 -4.85 -10.15
N LEU A 174 -10.11 -5.59 -9.16
CA LEU A 174 -9.83 -5.03 -7.84
C LEU A 174 -8.73 -3.98 -7.88
N LEU A 175 -7.65 -4.21 -8.63
CA LEU A 175 -6.59 -3.22 -8.82
C LEU A 175 -7.10 -1.92 -9.44
N GLU A 176 -7.96 -2.00 -10.47
CA GLU A 176 -8.55 -0.80 -11.06
C GLU A 176 -9.43 -0.04 -10.06
N ARG A 177 -10.25 -0.74 -9.26
CA ARG A 177 -11.04 -0.08 -8.20
C ARG A 177 -10.17 0.66 -7.18
N VAL A 178 -9.05 0.08 -6.77
CA VAL A 178 -8.13 0.75 -5.84
C VAL A 178 -7.50 1.99 -6.48
N ARG A 179 -7.14 1.93 -7.77
CA ARG A 179 -6.62 3.09 -8.52
C ARG A 179 -7.67 4.20 -8.67
N GLU A 180 -8.92 3.83 -8.95
CA GLU A 180 -10.05 4.75 -8.99
C GLU A 180 -10.22 5.45 -7.64
N SER A 181 -10.23 4.71 -6.53
CA SER A 181 -10.27 5.27 -5.17
C SER A 181 -9.10 6.23 -4.88
N ARG A 182 -7.87 5.89 -5.29
CA ARG A 182 -6.70 6.79 -5.15
C ARG A 182 -6.89 8.09 -5.95
N SER A 183 -7.43 7.99 -7.17
CA SER A 183 -7.69 9.16 -8.02
C SER A 183 -8.81 10.06 -7.46
N ALA A 184 -9.83 9.44 -6.85
CA ALA A 184 -10.94 10.13 -6.20
C ALA A 184 -10.55 10.77 -4.85
N GLY A 185 -9.51 10.26 -4.18
CA GLY A 185 -8.92 10.82 -2.95
C GLY A 185 -8.45 12.27 -3.07
N VAL A 186 -8.28 12.79 -4.30
CA VAL A 186 -8.05 14.22 -4.59
C VAL A 186 -9.25 15.10 -4.16
N TYR A 187 -10.42 14.51 -3.86
CA TYR A 187 -11.67 15.20 -3.55
C TYR A 187 -12.31 14.84 -2.18
N ASN A 188 -11.51 14.60 -1.13
CA ASN A 188 -11.99 14.30 0.24
C ASN A 188 -12.85 13.01 0.35
N ALA A 189 -12.34 11.89 -0.17
CA ALA A 189 -12.99 10.59 0.01
C ALA A 189 -13.00 10.16 1.50
N SER A 190 -14.13 9.62 1.98
CA SER A 190 -14.24 9.10 3.35
C SER A 190 -13.52 7.75 3.47
N PRO A 191 -12.52 7.58 4.36
CA PRO A 191 -11.76 6.33 4.49
C PRO A 191 -12.63 5.10 4.74
N GLU A 192 -13.69 5.27 5.55
CA GLU A 192 -14.63 4.20 5.89
C GLU A 192 -15.50 3.81 4.69
N LEU A 193 -15.84 4.76 3.83
CA LEU A 193 -16.63 4.51 2.62
C LEU A 193 -15.81 3.76 1.58
N GLU A 194 -14.58 4.20 1.33
CA GLU A 194 -13.66 3.53 0.39
C GLU A 194 -13.36 2.10 0.86
N ALA A 195 -13.05 1.92 2.15
CA ALA A 195 -12.86 0.60 2.74
C ALA A 195 -14.12 -0.27 2.56
N THR A 196 -15.31 0.27 2.82
CA THR A 196 -16.58 -0.46 2.63
C THR A 196 -16.76 -0.95 1.20
N GLN A 197 -16.52 -0.10 0.21
CA GLN A 197 -16.68 -0.45 -1.20
C GLN A 197 -15.70 -1.54 -1.63
N LEU A 198 -14.42 -1.40 -1.24
CA LEU A 198 -13.39 -2.39 -1.54
C LEU A 198 -13.67 -3.72 -0.86
N LEU A 199 -14.05 -3.73 0.43
CA LEU A 199 -14.45 -4.93 1.16
C LEU A 199 -15.59 -5.66 0.43
N LEU A 200 -16.64 -4.95 0.02
CA LEU A 200 -17.74 -5.56 -0.73
C LEU A 200 -17.26 -6.18 -2.05
N ALA A 201 -16.40 -5.48 -2.81
CA ALA A 201 -15.83 -6.01 -4.04
C ALA A 201 -15.00 -7.28 -3.81
N TRP A 202 -14.21 -7.33 -2.73
CA TRP A 202 -13.50 -8.55 -2.33
C TRP A 202 -14.45 -9.69 -1.99
N ARG A 203 -15.56 -9.41 -1.30
CA ARG A 203 -16.55 -10.45 -0.93
C ARG A 203 -17.26 -11.07 -2.14
N GLU A 204 -17.33 -10.36 -3.28
CA GLU A 204 -17.84 -10.92 -4.55
C GLU A 204 -16.95 -12.05 -5.13
N LEU A 205 -15.71 -12.17 -4.66
CA LEU A 205 -14.83 -13.30 -4.98
C LEU A 205 -15.17 -14.58 -4.22
N MET A 206 -15.88 -14.47 -3.09
CA MET A 206 -16.27 -15.65 -2.33
C MET A 206 -17.27 -16.49 -3.15
N PRO A 207 -17.13 -17.82 -3.19
CA PRO A 207 -18.11 -18.67 -3.87
C PRO A 207 -19.49 -18.45 -3.25
N ARG A 208 -20.48 -18.13 -4.08
CA ARG A 208 -21.87 -18.09 -3.61
C ARG A 208 -22.24 -19.49 -3.15
N LYS A 209 -22.65 -19.65 -1.88
CA LYS A 209 -23.34 -20.88 -1.46
C LYS A 209 -24.52 -21.06 -2.40
N ARG A 210 -24.52 -22.14 -3.20
CA ARG A 210 -25.74 -22.57 -3.90
C ARG A 210 -26.80 -22.72 -2.81
N GLN A 211 -27.83 -21.87 -2.85
CA GLN A 211 -29.05 -22.16 -2.12
C GLN A 211 -29.60 -23.44 -2.73
N THR A 212 -29.36 -24.57 -2.07
CA THR A 212 -30.18 -25.76 -2.27
C THR A 212 -31.57 -25.40 -1.77
N THR A 213 -32.44 -25.10 -2.74
CA THR A 213 -33.93 -25.10 -2.72
C THR A 213 -34.63 -24.69 -1.45
#